data_AF-A0A931KT53-F1
#
_entry.id   AF-A0A931KT53-F1
#
_cell.length_a   1.000
_cell.length_b   1.000
_cell.length_c   1.000
_cell.angle_alpha   90.00
_cell.angle_beta   90.00
_cell.angle_gamma   90.00
#
_symmetry.space_group_name_H-M   'P 1'
#
loop_
_entity.id
_entity.type
_entity.pdbx_description
1 polymer ?
#
loop_
_entity_poly.entity_id
_entity_poly.type
_entity_poly.pdbx_seq_one_letter_code
_entity_poly.pdbx_strand_id
1 'polypeptide(L)'
;MSDVVDFSPTTDDGRDVPITLADRIKSDIAARRRRVVTLTHPDAPRWAMKFRVPDDRAELAPFFDRENKAKKATKGRPSAFNLDAAILAYYNEGIRFEGEDLIDQASGAPLTVRDRGILDLLDVTSASEAIRAAYVSDGVVAAVSEWLLAEAGFGTSADVIADEDEEDPDPTTSG
;
A
#
# COMPACT_ATOMS: atom_id res chain seq x y z
N MET A 1 -49.13 -19.68 34.62
CA MET A 1 -48.97 -19.43 33.18
C MET A 1 -47.50 -19.08 33.00
N SER A 2 -46.70 -20.04 32.56
CA SER A 2 -45.26 -19.89 32.40
C SER A 2 -44.94 -20.02 30.93
N ASP A 3 -44.42 -18.95 30.34
CA ASP A 3 -43.89 -18.94 28.98
C ASP A 3 -42.62 -19.79 28.91
N VAL A 4 -42.62 -20.79 28.03
CA VAL A 4 -41.44 -21.57 27.65
C VAL A 4 -40.86 -20.88 26.43
N VAL A 5 -39.75 -20.16 26.62
CA VAL A 5 -38.98 -19.56 25.52
C VAL A 5 -38.11 -20.67 24.92
N ASP A 6 -38.43 -21.08 23.70
CA ASP A 6 -37.68 -22.02 22.88
C ASP A 6 -36.38 -21.36 22.40
N PHE A 7 -35.24 -21.80 22.94
CA PHE A 7 -33.90 -21.44 22.46
C PHE A 7 -33.37 -22.56 21.56
N SER A 8 -34.01 -22.75 20.43
CA SER A 8 -33.38 -23.47 19.32
C SER A 8 -32.28 -22.56 18.74
N PRO A 9 -30.99 -22.92 18.79
CA PRO A 9 -29.95 -22.12 18.16
C PRO A 9 -30.21 -22.14 16.65
N THR A 10 -30.64 -21.00 16.12
CA THR A 10 -30.64 -20.71 14.70
C THR A 10 -29.18 -20.75 14.24
N THR A 11 -28.80 -21.81 13.52
CA THR A 11 -27.51 -21.87 12.85
C THR A 11 -27.55 -20.84 11.72
N ASP A 12 -27.05 -19.65 12.04
CA ASP A 12 -26.80 -18.57 11.10
C ASP A 12 -25.72 -18.99 10.11
N ASP A 13 -25.87 -18.49 8.89
CA ASP A 13 -25.24 -18.90 7.65
C ASP A 13 -23.78 -18.38 7.59
N GLY A 14 -22.92 -18.90 8.46
CA GLY A 14 -21.50 -18.57 8.52
C GLY A 14 -20.65 -19.73 8.04
N ARG A 15 -20.36 -19.80 6.73
CA ARG A 15 -19.35 -20.74 6.21
C ARG A 15 -17.98 -20.33 6.76
N ASP A 16 -17.63 -20.83 7.93
CA ASP A 16 -16.25 -20.96 8.38
C ASP A 16 -15.55 -21.89 7.40
N VAL A 17 -14.90 -21.31 6.39
CA VAL A 17 -13.97 -22.06 5.55
C VAL A 17 -12.83 -22.50 6.48
N PRO A 18 -12.65 -23.81 6.75
CA PRO A 18 -11.61 -24.25 7.66
C PRO A 18 -10.25 -23.89 7.07
N ILE A 19 -9.54 -22.97 7.73
CA ILE A 19 -8.19 -22.56 7.35
C ILE A 19 -7.31 -23.82 7.38
N THR A 20 -6.82 -24.24 6.23
CA THR A 20 -6.05 -25.47 6.13
C THR A 20 -4.70 -25.31 6.83
N LEU A 21 -4.08 -26.41 7.23
CA LEU A 21 -2.71 -26.39 7.77
C LEU A 21 -1.72 -25.76 6.78
N ALA A 22 -1.94 -25.96 5.47
CA ALA A 22 -1.17 -25.33 4.41
C ALA A 22 -1.35 -23.80 4.41
N ASP A 23 -2.56 -23.29 4.64
CA ASP A 23 -2.82 -21.85 4.74
C ASP A 23 -2.19 -21.24 6.00
N ARG A 24 -2.19 -21.97 7.13
CA ARG A 24 -1.50 -21.55 8.35
C ARG A 24 0.02 -21.52 8.16
N ILE A 25 0.60 -22.51 7.48
CA ILE A 25 2.03 -22.55 7.17
C ILE A 25 2.40 -21.43 6.19
N LYS A 26 1.60 -21.21 5.14
CA LYS A 26 1.79 -20.07 4.21
C LYS A 26 1.68 -18.74 4.94
N SER A 27 0.71 -18.57 5.82
CA SER A 27 0.52 -17.38 6.64
C SER A 27 1.70 -17.15 7.59
N ASP A 28 2.21 -18.19 8.24
CA ASP A 28 3.38 -18.11 9.13
C ASP A 28 4.68 -17.81 8.38
N ILE A 29 4.88 -18.39 7.19
CA ILE A 29 6.00 -18.08 6.30
C ILE A 29 5.91 -16.63 5.77
N ALA A 30 4.71 -16.19 5.37
CA ALA A 30 4.48 -14.83 4.90
C ALA A 30 4.65 -13.80 6.04
N ALA A 31 4.17 -14.10 7.24
CA ALA A 31 4.36 -13.26 8.42
C ALA A 31 5.85 -13.12 8.79
N ARG A 32 6.64 -14.21 8.67
CA ARG A 32 8.10 -14.17 8.88
C ARG A 32 8.87 -13.39 7.80
N ARG A 33 8.28 -13.21 6.61
CA ARG A 33 8.87 -12.44 5.51
C ARG A 33 8.53 -10.95 5.55
N ARG A 34 7.54 -10.53 6.35
CA ARG A 34 7.18 -9.12 6.54
C ARG A 34 8.25 -8.38 7.32
N ARG A 35 9.25 -7.89 6.60
CA ARG A 35 10.23 -6.94 7.14
C ARG A 35 9.58 -5.56 7.20
N VAL A 36 9.64 -4.93 8.36
CA VAL A 36 9.21 -3.54 8.55
C VAL A 36 10.45 -2.69 8.85
N VAL A 37 10.58 -1.58 8.14
CA VAL A 37 11.64 -0.58 8.31
C VAL A 37 11.05 0.69 8.92
N THR A 38 11.82 1.37 9.76
CA THR A 38 11.43 2.68 10.31
C THR A 38 12.35 3.74 9.70
N LEU A 39 11.75 4.72 9.02
CA LEU A 39 12.46 5.82 8.41
C LEU A 39 12.14 7.11 9.15
N THR A 40 13.18 7.75 9.69
CA THR A 40 13.06 9.04 10.38
C THR A 40 12.98 10.15 9.35
N HIS A 41 12.07 11.10 9.55
CA HIS A 41 11.93 12.24 8.67
C HIS A 41 13.20 13.13 8.74
N PRO A 42 13.83 13.47 7.60
CA PRO A 42 15.10 14.19 7.59
C PRO A 42 15.01 15.58 8.26
N ASP A 43 13.94 16.33 7.98
CA ASP A 43 13.76 17.68 8.51
C ASP A 43 12.92 17.74 9.81
N ALA A 44 12.46 16.59 10.30
CA ALA A 44 11.59 16.50 11.48
C ALA A 44 11.93 15.24 12.29
N PRO A 45 13.05 15.21 13.02
CA PRO A 45 13.58 14.00 13.66
C PRO A 45 12.65 13.36 14.69
N ARG A 46 11.65 14.10 15.16
CA ARG A 46 10.59 13.60 16.05
C ARG A 46 9.56 12.75 15.31
N TRP A 47 9.50 12.82 13.99
CA TRP A 47 8.59 12.05 13.16
C TRP A 47 9.33 10.92 12.46
N ALA A 48 8.76 9.72 12.51
CA ALA A 48 9.22 8.61 11.69
C ALA A 48 8.02 7.82 11.16
N MET A 49 8.21 7.13 10.05
CA MET A 49 7.19 6.26 9.46
C MET A 49 7.72 4.84 9.38
N LYS A 50 6.83 3.88 9.65
CA LYS A 50 7.08 2.46 9.48
C LYS A 50 6.56 2.02 8.13
N PHE A 51 7.40 1.35 7.35
CA PHE A 51 7.02 0.81 6.06
C PHE A 51 7.27 -0.69 6.03
N ARG A 52 6.27 -1.45 5.57
CA ARG A 52 6.49 -2.84 5.15
C ARG A 52 7.33 -2.82 3.89
N VAL A 53 8.42 -3.58 3.88
CA VAL A 53 9.19 -3.78 2.65
C VAL A 53 8.39 -4.76 1.77
N PRO A 54 8.09 -4.40 0.52
CA PRO A 54 7.49 -5.34 -0.43
C PRO A 54 8.32 -6.63 -0.54
N ASP A 55 7.67 -7.78 -0.68
CA ASP A 55 8.32 -9.08 -0.88
C ASP A 55 8.05 -9.69 -2.25
N ASP A 56 7.14 -9.11 -3.04
CA ASP A 56 6.83 -9.52 -4.42
C ASP A 56 6.61 -8.30 -5.34
N ARG A 57 7.17 -8.35 -6.56
CA ARG A 57 6.95 -7.33 -7.60
C ARG A 57 5.49 -7.30 -8.05
N ALA A 58 4.76 -8.41 -7.95
CA ALA A 58 3.34 -8.46 -8.31
C ALA A 58 2.50 -7.49 -7.47
N GLU A 59 2.92 -7.17 -6.23
CA GLU A 59 2.26 -6.17 -5.40
C GLU A 59 2.39 -4.74 -5.96
N LEU A 60 3.38 -4.47 -6.81
CA LEU A 60 3.63 -3.17 -7.40
C LEU A 60 2.88 -2.95 -8.73
N ALA A 61 2.50 -4.03 -9.43
CA ALA A 61 1.83 -3.95 -10.73
C ALA A 61 0.60 -3.02 -10.74
N PRO A 62 -0.30 -3.04 -9.73
CA PRO A 62 -1.45 -2.14 -9.71
C PRO A 62 -1.08 -0.65 -9.66
N PHE A 63 0.08 -0.30 -9.11
CA PHE A 63 0.54 1.09 -9.02
C PHE A 63 1.06 1.58 -10.37
N PHE A 64 1.87 0.76 -11.05
CA PHE A 64 2.36 1.07 -12.40
C PHE A 64 1.22 1.13 -13.42
N ASP A 65 0.24 0.23 -13.34
CA ASP A 65 -0.95 0.27 -14.20
C ASP A 65 -1.73 1.58 -14.03
N ARG A 66 -1.90 2.03 -12.79
CA ARG A 66 -2.57 3.31 -12.49
C ARG A 66 -1.77 4.50 -13.01
N GLU A 67 -0.45 4.47 -12.84
CA GLU A 67 0.43 5.51 -13.37
C GLU A 67 0.35 5.58 -14.90
N ASN A 68 0.42 4.44 -15.59
CA ASN A 68 0.31 4.34 -17.04
C ASN A 68 -1.06 4.84 -17.54
N LYS A 69 -2.15 4.48 -16.86
CA LYS A 69 -3.49 4.99 -17.15
C LYS A 69 -3.57 6.51 -16.97
N ALA A 70 -2.98 7.04 -15.90
CA ALA A 70 -2.95 8.48 -15.64
C ALA A 70 -2.14 9.23 -16.72
N LYS A 71 -0.95 8.73 -17.10
CA LYS A 71 -0.12 9.28 -18.19
C LYS A 71 -0.85 9.29 -19.54
N LYS A 72 -1.56 8.21 -19.86
CA LYS A 72 -2.40 8.12 -21.07
C LYS A 72 -3.52 9.16 -21.04
N ALA A 73 -4.22 9.31 -19.90
CA ALA A 73 -5.29 10.28 -19.74
C ALA A 73 -4.81 11.74 -19.86
N THR A 74 -3.60 12.04 -19.39
CA THR A 74 -3.02 13.40 -19.46
C THR A 74 -2.28 13.68 -20.77
N LYS A 75 -2.27 12.75 -21.74
CA LYS A 75 -1.52 12.85 -23.00
C LYS A 75 -0.03 13.17 -22.77
N GLY A 76 0.59 12.52 -21.79
CA GLY A 76 2.01 12.70 -21.46
C GLY A 76 2.33 13.97 -20.67
N ARG A 77 1.32 14.77 -20.25
CA ARG A 77 1.54 15.86 -19.29
C ARG A 77 1.76 15.31 -17.88
N PRO A 78 2.48 16.05 -17.01
CA PRO A 78 2.68 15.66 -15.61
C PRO A 78 1.36 15.24 -14.98
N SER A 79 1.32 13.98 -14.52
CA SER A 79 0.17 13.40 -13.87
C SER A 79 0.10 13.88 -12.42
N ALA A 80 -1.10 14.18 -11.92
CA ALA A 80 -1.30 14.44 -10.49
C ALA A 80 -1.13 13.17 -9.63
N PHE A 81 -1.18 11.99 -10.27
CA PHE A 81 -0.86 10.73 -9.61
C PHE A 81 0.65 10.65 -9.38
N ASN A 82 1.04 10.82 -8.11
CA ASN A 82 2.40 10.61 -7.66
C ASN A 82 2.57 9.14 -7.26
N LEU A 83 3.23 8.36 -8.13
CA LEU A 83 3.46 6.93 -7.95
C LEU A 83 4.17 6.64 -6.62
N ASP A 84 5.25 7.36 -6.33
CA ASP A 84 6.06 7.17 -5.12
C ASP A 84 5.25 7.38 -3.85
N ALA A 85 4.47 8.47 -3.80
CA ALA A 85 3.59 8.73 -2.68
C ALA A 85 2.52 7.65 -2.51
N ALA A 86 1.99 7.10 -3.61
CA ALA A 86 1.02 6.01 -3.57
C ALA A 86 1.63 4.69 -3.07
N ILE A 87 2.85 4.37 -3.49
CA ILE A 87 3.60 3.20 -3.00
C ILE A 87 3.86 3.35 -1.50
N LEU A 88 4.45 4.46 -1.06
CA LEU A 88 4.75 4.69 0.35
C LEU A 88 3.49 4.71 1.21
N ALA A 89 2.42 5.35 0.75
CA ALA A 89 1.13 5.32 1.44
C ALA A 89 0.61 3.89 1.57
N TYR A 90 0.83 3.04 0.56
CA TYR A 90 0.38 1.66 0.60
C TYR A 90 1.19 0.80 1.60
N TYR A 91 2.49 0.99 1.64
CA TYR A 91 3.35 0.20 2.51
C TYR A 91 3.46 0.76 3.93
N ASN A 92 2.85 1.91 4.23
CA ASN A 92 2.85 2.46 5.58
C ASN A 92 2.07 1.56 6.56
N GLU A 93 2.75 1.13 7.62
CA GLU A 93 2.24 0.25 8.68
C GLU A 93 2.18 0.96 10.05
N GLY A 94 2.60 2.23 10.10
CA GLY A 94 2.60 2.98 11.35
C GLY A 94 3.29 4.32 11.24
N ILE A 95 2.93 5.21 12.16
CA ILE A 95 3.54 6.52 12.36
C ILE A 95 4.14 6.55 13.77
N ARG A 96 5.32 7.14 13.88
CA ARG A 96 6.00 7.40 15.15
C ARG A 96 6.16 8.87 15.39
N PHE A 97 5.90 9.28 16.62
CA PHE A 97 6.15 10.62 17.11
C PHE A 97 6.94 10.55 18.41
N GLU A 98 8.07 11.26 18.47
CA GLU A 98 8.98 11.30 19.63
C GLU A 98 9.51 9.92 20.06
N GLY A 99 9.63 9.01 19.10
CA GLY A 99 10.06 7.63 19.38
C GLY A 99 8.94 6.72 19.84
N GLU A 100 7.71 7.20 20.00
CA GLU A 100 6.54 6.40 20.35
C GLU A 100 5.69 6.10 19.13
N ASP A 101 5.06 4.93 19.09
CA ASP A 101 4.09 4.60 18.05
C ASP A 101 2.79 5.35 18.31
N LEU A 102 2.26 6.00 17.28
CA LEU A 102 0.92 6.55 17.33
C LEU A 102 -0.07 5.39 17.22
N ILE A 103 -0.91 5.21 18.24
CA ILE A 103 -1.87 4.11 18.34
C ILE A 103 -3.29 4.67 18.40
N ASP A 104 -4.21 4.07 17.67
CA ASP A 104 -5.64 4.32 17.81
C ASP A 104 -6.12 3.83 19.17
N GLN A 105 -6.64 4.73 20.00
CA GLN A 105 -7.11 4.43 21.34
C GLN A 105 -8.31 3.46 21.37
N ALA A 106 -9.11 3.41 20.30
CA ALA A 106 -10.28 2.53 20.24
C ALA A 106 -9.90 1.09 19.88
N SER A 107 -9.04 0.91 18.88
CA SER A 107 -8.67 -0.42 18.37
C SER A 107 -7.35 -0.97 18.94
N GLY A 108 -6.49 -0.11 19.47
CA GLY A 108 -5.12 -0.46 19.84
C GLY A 108 -4.20 -0.69 18.64
N ALA A 109 -4.65 -0.42 17.41
CA ALA A 109 -3.86 -0.60 16.20
C ALA A 109 -2.94 0.61 15.92
N PRO A 110 -1.76 0.41 15.30
CA PRO A 110 -0.93 1.53 14.84
C PRO A 110 -1.68 2.41 13.84
N LEU A 111 -1.58 3.72 14.03
CA LEU A 111 -2.09 4.71 13.09
C LEU A 111 -1.19 4.81 11.87
N THR A 112 -1.82 4.88 10.70
CA THR A 112 -1.21 4.96 9.38
C THR A 112 -1.69 6.23 8.66
N VAL A 113 -1.02 6.57 7.57
CA VAL A 113 -1.41 7.72 6.72
C VAL A 113 -2.74 7.53 5.98
N ARG A 114 -3.38 6.36 6.10
CA ARG A 114 -4.70 6.09 5.54
C ARG A 114 -5.84 6.38 6.52
N ASP A 115 -5.52 6.46 7.81
CA ASP A 115 -6.52 6.64 8.83
C ASP A 115 -7.12 8.03 8.77
N ARG A 116 -8.45 8.10 8.88
CA ARG A 116 -9.19 9.35 8.66
C ARG A 116 -8.72 10.46 9.61
N GLY A 117 -8.43 10.12 10.87
CA GLY A 117 -7.91 11.08 11.84
C GLY A 117 -6.56 11.68 11.44
N ILE A 118 -5.70 10.92 10.75
CA ILE A 118 -4.42 11.43 10.24
C ILE A 118 -4.65 12.32 9.01
N LEU A 119 -5.54 11.93 8.10
CA LEU A 119 -5.89 12.74 6.93
C LEU A 119 -6.48 14.10 7.34
N ASP A 120 -7.40 14.10 8.31
CA ASP A 120 -8.01 15.31 8.85
C ASP A 120 -6.98 16.19 9.59
N LEU A 121 -6.07 15.58 10.36
CA LEU A 121 -4.99 16.31 11.06
C LEU A 121 -4.05 17.03 10.09
N LEU A 122 -3.78 16.42 8.95
CA LEU A 122 -2.89 16.96 7.92
C LEU A 122 -3.62 17.85 6.90
N ASP A 123 -4.94 18.00 7.02
CA ASP A 123 -5.81 18.72 6.07
C ASP A 123 -5.66 18.25 4.61
N VAL A 124 -5.66 16.93 4.42
CA VAL A 124 -5.52 16.28 3.10
C VAL A 124 -6.65 15.31 2.83
N THR A 125 -6.87 15.00 1.56
CA THR A 125 -8.00 14.17 1.12
C THR A 125 -7.62 12.73 0.83
N SER A 126 -6.31 12.44 0.72
CA SER A 126 -5.81 11.11 0.37
C SER A 126 -4.52 10.74 1.10
N ALA A 127 -4.28 9.43 1.22
CA ALA A 127 -3.06 8.91 1.84
C ALA A 127 -1.78 9.28 1.07
N SER A 128 -1.87 9.40 -0.26
CA SER A 128 -0.75 9.89 -1.08
C SER A 128 -0.45 11.37 -0.78
N GLU A 129 -1.48 12.21 -0.63
CA GLU A 129 -1.31 13.59 -0.19
C GLU A 129 -0.74 13.67 1.23
N ALA A 130 -1.15 12.78 2.14
CA ALA A 130 -0.59 12.71 3.49
C ALA A 130 0.92 12.41 3.49
N ILE A 131 1.39 11.49 2.64
CA ILE A 131 2.83 11.23 2.46
C ILE A 131 3.55 12.49 1.97
N ARG A 132 2.98 13.19 0.98
CA ARG A 132 3.59 14.43 0.44
C ARG A 132 3.60 15.56 1.48
N ALA A 133 2.52 15.72 2.22
CA ALA A 133 2.42 16.70 3.30
C ALA A 133 3.43 16.40 4.41
N ALA A 134 3.63 15.11 4.74
CA ALA A 134 4.59 14.70 5.74
C ALA A 134 6.04 14.93 5.31
N TYR A 135 6.40 14.63 4.06
CA TYR A 135 7.77 14.74 3.55
C TYR A 135 8.14 16.09 2.94
N VAL A 136 7.18 17.00 2.79
CA VAL A 136 7.28 18.40 2.30
C VAL A 136 7.81 18.57 0.86
N SER A 137 8.59 17.62 0.34
CA SER A 137 9.22 17.65 -0.98
C SER A 137 9.00 16.35 -1.73
N ASP A 138 8.54 16.45 -2.98
CA ASP A 138 8.37 15.30 -3.88
C ASP A 138 9.71 14.58 -4.14
N GLY A 139 10.85 15.27 -4.07
CA GLY A 139 12.17 14.66 -4.20
C GLY A 139 12.55 13.75 -3.02
N VAL A 140 12.11 14.11 -1.80
CA VAL A 140 12.30 13.26 -0.61
C VAL A 140 11.40 12.04 -0.68
N VAL A 141 10.14 12.23 -1.10
CA VAL A 141 9.19 11.13 -1.34
C VAL A 141 9.75 10.13 -2.36
N ALA A 142 10.29 10.62 -3.48
CA ALA A 142 10.92 9.77 -4.50
C ALA A 142 12.13 9.00 -3.95
N ALA A 143 13.04 9.67 -3.23
CA ALA A 143 14.22 9.03 -2.65
C ALA A 143 13.86 7.94 -1.62
N VAL A 144 12.83 8.17 -0.80
CA VAL A 144 12.35 7.19 0.19
C VAL A 144 11.67 5.99 -0.50
N SER A 145 10.88 6.24 -1.54
CA SER A 145 10.27 5.20 -2.37
C SER A 145 11.34 4.33 -3.06
N GLU A 146 12.32 4.97 -3.71
CA GLU A 146 13.44 4.29 -4.35
C GLU A 146 14.24 3.44 -3.35
N TRP A 147 14.52 3.98 -2.16
CA TRP A 147 15.19 3.23 -1.11
C TRP A 147 14.38 2.02 -0.67
N LEU A 148 13.06 2.16 -0.48
CA LEU A 148 12.17 1.06 -0.07
C LEU A 148 12.15 -0.06 -1.12
N LEU A 149 12.11 0.30 -2.40
CA LEU A 149 12.13 -0.64 -3.51
C LEU A 149 13.51 -1.32 -3.66
N ALA A 150 14.60 -0.57 -3.50
CA ALA A 150 15.95 -1.13 -3.49
C ALA A 150 16.14 -2.11 -2.32
N GLU A 151 15.62 -1.76 -1.14
CA GLU A 151 15.62 -2.62 0.04
C GLU A 151 14.85 -3.92 -0.22
N ALA A 152 13.76 -3.87 -1.01
CA ALA A 152 13.01 -5.05 -1.48
C ALA A 152 13.75 -5.89 -2.54
N GLY A 153 14.92 -5.45 -3.02
CA GLY A 153 15.65 -6.10 -4.11
C GLY A 153 15.08 -5.77 -5.50
N PHE A 154 14.26 -4.73 -5.60
CA PHE A 154 13.77 -4.22 -6.88
C PHE A 154 14.70 -3.08 -7.33
N GLY A 155 15.48 -3.33 -8.38
CA GLY A 155 16.41 -2.34 -8.94
C GLY A 155 15.69 -1.09 -9.43
N THR A 156 16.45 -0.01 -9.61
CA THR A 156 15.99 1.27 -10.16
C THR A 156 15.42 1.07 -11.57
N SER A 157 14.08 1.13 -11.69
CA SER A 157 13.17 1.40 -12.83
C SER A 157 13.50 0.97 -14.28
N ALA A 158 14.68 0.43 -14.61
CA ALA A 158 15.13 0.13 -15.95
C ALA A 158 14.76 -1.29 -16.43
N ASP A 159 14.30 -2.16 -15.52
CA ASP A 159 13.97 -3.55 -15.84
C ASP A 159 12.47 -3.80 -16.12
N VAL A 160 11.64 -2.75 -16.18
CA VAL A 160 10.22 -2.87 -16.56
C VAL A 160 10.09 -2.50 -18.03
N ILE A 161 10.50 -3.42 -18.91
CA ILE A 161 9.95 -3.44 -20.26
C ILE A 161 8.52 -3.95 -20.07
N ALA A 162 7.55 -3.05 -20.18
CA ALA A 162 6.20 -3.47 -20.50
C ALA A 162 6.30 -4.21 -21.83
N ASP A 163 5.94 -5.48 -21.88
CA ASP A 163 5.67 -6.16 -23.14
C ASP A 163 4.66 -5.25 -23.87
N GLU A 164 5.15 -4.52 -24.87
CA GLU A 164 4.29 -3.86 -25.83
C GLU A 164 3.56 -4.99 -26.53
N ASP A 165 2.24 -5.07 -26.31
CA ASP A 165 1.36 -5.91 -27.11
C ASP A 165 1.73 -5.67 -28.59
N GLU A 166 2.36 -6.67 -29.22
CA GLU A 166 2.56 -6.70 -30.66
C GLU A 166 1.16 -6.60 -31.29
N GLU A 167 0.83 -5.41 -31.82
CA GLU A 167 -0.26 -5.26 -32.77
C GLU A 167 0.05 -6.17 -33.96
N ASP A 168 -0.68 -7.29 -34.03
CA ASP A 168 -0.73 -8.19 -35.18
C ASP A 168 -0.86 -7.36 -36.47
N PRO A 169 0.09 -7.45 -37.43
CA PRO A 169 -0.06 -6.78 -38.70
C PRO A 169 -1.18 -7.46 -39.50
N ASP A 170 -2.28 -6.72 -39.67
CA ASP A 170 -3.46 -7.07 -40.46
C ASP A 170 -3.06 -7.49 -41.90
N PRO A 171 -3.26 -8.77 -42.32
CA PRO A 171 -2.82 -9.24 -43.63
C PRO A 171 -3.91 -9.02 -44.67
N THR A 172 -4.20 -7.77 -45.02
CA THR A 172 -4.93 -7.44 -46.27
C THR A 172 -4.40 -6.10 -46.79
N THR A 173 -3.63 -6.05 -47.88
CA THR A 173 -4.16 -6.04 -49.24
C THR A 173 -2.96 -6.15 -50.21
N SER A 174 -2.81 -7.25 -50.92
CA SER A 174 -2.05 -7.28 -52.17
C SER A 174 -2.97 -6.84 -53.29
N GLY A 175 -2.55 -5.82 -54.04
CA GLY A 175 -3.16 -5.39 -55.29
C GLY A 175 -2.87 -6.34 -56.45
#